data_AF-A0A0G0S6A5-F1
#
_entry.id   AF-A0A0G0S6A5-F1
#
_cell.length_a   1.000
_cell.length_b   1.000
_cell.length_c   1.000
_cell.angle_alpha   90.00
_cell.angle_beta   90.00
_cell.angle_gamma   90.00
#
_symmetry.space_group_name_H-M   'P 1'
#
loop_
_entity.id
_entity.type
_entity.pdbx_description
1 polymer ?
#
loop_
_entity_poly.entity_id
_entity_poly.type
_entity_poly.pdbx_seq_one_letter_code
_entity_poly.pdbx_strand_id
1 'polypeptide(L)'
;MTFNDLREFLNHLESKNILKRVKAQVDANVEIAGIMDRLAQPTLAKAFRGELVPQDPNDEPVSVSLEKIKAERVKIEANRKRRKTKRTQQ
;
A
#
# COMPACT_ATOMS: atom_id res chain seq x y z
N MET A 1 -31.07 -38.83 16.71
CA MET A 1 -30.70 -37.81 17.71
C MET A 1 -31.84 -37.70 18.68
N THR A 2 -31.60 -38.01 19.95
CA THR A 2 -32.58 -37.85 21.01
C THR A 2 -32.59 -36.38 21.48
N PHE A 3 -33.68 -35.95 22.12
CA PHE A 3 -33.77 -34.61 22.70
C PHE A 3 -32.65 -34.32 23.73
N ASN A 4 -32.15 -35.37 24.39
CA ASN A 4 -31.07 -35.26 25.37
C ASN A 4 -29.73 -34.91 24.70
N ASP A 5 -29.44 -35.49 23.52
CA ASP A 5 -28.21 -35.20 22.76
C ASP A 5 -28.15 -33.73 22.33
N LEU A 6 -29.29 -33.16 21.93
CA LEU A 6 -29.38 -31.74 21.57
C LEU A 6 -29.18 -30.82 22.78
N ARG A 7 -29.72 -31.21 23.94
CA ARG A 7 -29.56 -30.45 25.19
C ARG A 7 -28.11 -30.44 25.66
N GLU A 8 -27.42 -31.59 25.60
CA GLU A 8 -26.00 -31.66 25.91
C GLU A 8 -25.14 -30.84 24.94
N PHE A 9 -25.47 -30.87 23.64
CA PHE A 9 -24.81 -30.05 22.65
C PHE A 9 -24.96 -28.54 22.94
N LEU A 10 -26.17 -28.08 23.27
CA LEU A 10 -26.42 -26.67 23.62
C LEU A 10 -25.67 -26.25 24.89
N ASN A 11 -25.67 -27.10 25.93
CA ASN A 11 -24.91 -26.84 27.15
C ASN A 11 -23.39 -26.81 26.90
N HIS A 12 -22.88 -27.65 25.99
CA HIS A 12 -21.49 -27.63 25.58
C HIS A 12 -21.12 -26.33 24.84
N LEU A 13 -22.01 -25.83 23.99
CA LEU A 13 -21.81 -24.55 23.32
C LEU A 13 -21.84 -23.36 24.30
N GLU A 14 -22.77 -23.38 25.27
CA GLU A 14 -22.85 -22.35 26.32
C GLU A 14 -21.65 -22.38 27.27
N SER A 15 -21.23 -23.55 27.74
CA SER A 15 -20.08 -23.70 28.64
C SER A 15 -18.79 -23.22 28.01
N LYS A 16 -18.63 -23.41 26.69
CA LYS A 16 -17.50 -22.88 25.93
C LYS A 16 -17.58 -21.37 25.68
N ASN A 17 -18.69 -20.72 26.04
CA ASN A 17 -18.91 -19.28 25.96
C ASN A 17 -18.61 -18.72 24.56
N ILE A 18 -18.81 -19.53 23.52
CA ILE A 18 -18.32 -19.28 22.16
C ILE A 18 -18.93 -17.99 21.62
N LEU A 19 -20.22 -17.78 21.85
CA LEU A 19 -20.94 -16.62 21.37
C LEU A 19 -20.36 -15.30 21.93
N LYS A 20 -20.00 -15.27 23.22
CA LYS A 20 -19.38 -14.08 23.84
C LYS A 20 -18.02 -13.77 23.22
N ARG A 21 -17.21 -14.79 22.97
CA ARG A 21 -15.89 -14.65 22.35
C ARG A 21 -15.98 -14.16 20.91
N VAL A 22 -16.88 -14.75 20.12
CA VAL A 22 -17.13 -14.32 18.74
C VAL A 22 -17.59 -12.87 18.72
N LYS A 23 -18.53 -12.49 19.59
CA LYS A 23 -19.00 -11.11 19.67
C LYS A 23 -17.86 -10.13 19.99
N ALA A 24 -17.07 -10.42 21.02
CA ALA A 24 -15.95 -9.56 21.40
C ALA A 24 -14.93 -9.39 20.26
N GLN A 25 -14.63 -10.47 19.52
CA GLN A 25 -13.73 -10.41 18.38
C GLN A 25 -14.31 -9.58 17.23
N VAL A 26 -15.61 -9.72 16.95
CA VAL A 26 -16.28 -8.94 15.89
C VAL A 26 -16.30 -7.45 16.26
N ASP A 27 -16.66 -7.11 17.49
CA ASP A 27 -16.68 -5.71 17.96
C ASP A 27 -15.28 -5.08 17.83
N ALA A 28 -14.23 -5.78 18.28
CA ALA A 28 -12.85 -5.32 18.15
C ALA A 28 -12.42 -5.12 16.68
N ASN A 29 -12.81 -6.03 15.79
CA ASN A 29 -12.50 -5.92 14.36
C ASN A 29 -13.20 -4.71 13.72
N VAL A 30 -14.43 -4.39 14.14
CA VAL A 30 -15.16 -3.20 13.67
C VAL A 30 -14.46 -1.92 14.13
N GLU A 31 -13.98 -1.87 15.37
CA GLU A 31 -13.21 -0.72 15.87
C GLU A 31 -11.89 -0.55 15.09
N ILE A 32 -11.16 -1.64 14.82
CA ILE A 32 -9.94 -1.62 14.02
C ILE A 32 -10.22 -1.07 12.62
N ALA A 33 -11.30 -1.53 11.96
CA ALA A 33 -11.68 -1.02 10.65
C ALA A 33 -11.91 0.51 10.68
N GLY A 34 -12.64 1.00 11.69
CA GLY A 34 -12.85 2.44 11.87
C GLY A 34 -11.56 3.24 12.13
N ILE A 35 -10.57 2.64 12.80
CA ILE A 35 -9.24 3.26 12.96
C ILE A 35 -8.49 3.30 11.62
N MET A 36 -8.51 2.20 10.85
CA MET A 36 -7.86 2.12 9.55
C MET A 36 -8.40 3.17 8.58
N ASP A 37 -9.73 3.38 8.53
CA ASP A 37 -10.34 4.40 7.68
C ASP A 37 -9.84 5.82 8.02
N ARG A 38 -9.70 6.13 9.32
CA ARG A 38 -9.18 7.42 9.78
C ARG A 38 -7.70 7.61 9.46
N LEU A 39 -6.91 6.53 9.43
CA LEU A 39 -5.47 6.58 9.15
C LEU A 39 -5.16 6.51 7.65
N ALA A 40 -6.02 5.92 6.83
CA ALA A 40 -5.78 5.71 5.41
C ALA A 40 -5.58 7.04 4.66
N GLN A 41 -6.50 8.00 4.83
CA GLN A 41 -6.44 9.28 4.11
C GLN A 41 -5.20 10.11 4.47
N PRO A 42 -4.88 10.34 5.77
CA PRO A 42 -3.66 11.07 6.14
C PRO A 42 -2.38 10.36 5.70
N THR A 43 -2.34 9.02 5.78
CA THR A 43 -1.15 8.23 5.41
C THR A 43 -0.90 8.29 3.90
N LEU A 44 -1.94 8.13 3.09
CA LEU A 44 -1.86 8.31 1.63
C LEU A 44 -1.43 9.73 1.28
N ALA A 45 -1.98 10.74 1.95
CA ALA A 45 -1.59 12.13 1.72
C ALA A 45 -0.09 12.38 2.03
N LYS A 46 0.43 11.79 3.11
CA LYS A 46 1.88 11.82 3.42
C LYS A 46 2.70 11.06 2.37
N ALA A 47 2.20 9.92 1.88
CA ALA A 47 2.85 9.15 0.83
C ALA A 47 3.01 9.97 -0.46
N PHE A 48 1.93 10.64 -0.89
CA PHE A 48 1.95 11.48 -2.09
C PHE A 48 2.88 12.69 -1.96
N ARG A 49 3.06 13.23 -0.75
CA ARG A 49 4.04 14.30 -0.48
C ARG A 49 5.48 13.81 -0.31
N GLY A 50 5.71 12.49 -0.28
CA GLY A 50 7.04 11.91 -0.05
C GLY A 50 7.49 11.94 1.41
N GLU A 51 6.60 12.22 2.36
CA GLU A 51 6.91 12.42 3.78
C GLU A 51 7.02 11.10 4.58
N LEU A 52 6.78 9.95 3.94
CA LEU A 52 6.86 8.64 4.60
C LEU A 52 8.30 8.12 4.77
N VAL A 53 9.27 8.79 4.16
CA VAL A 53 10.70 8.45 4.25
C VAL A 53 11.45 9.72 4.67
N PRO A 54 12.40 9.62 5.62
CA PRO A 54 13.27 10.75 5.97
C PRO A 54 14.02 11.26 4.73
N GLN A 55 13.92 12.55 4.47
CA GLN A 55 14.61 13.19 3.36
C GLN A 55 16.02 13.62 3.80
N ASP A 56 17.04 13.49 2.93
CA ASP A 56 18.38 13.99 3.20
C ASP A 56 18.40 15.51 2.88
N PRO A 57 18.76 16.39 3.83
CA PRO A 57 18.90 17.82 3.56
C PRO A 57 19.96 18.16 2.51
N ASN A 58 20.86 17.22 2.19
CA ASN A 58 21.86 17.36 1.12
C ASN A 58 21.39 16.81 -0.23
N ASP A 59 20.16 16.28 -0.33
CA ASP A 59 19.62 15.80 -1.60
C ASP A 59 19.57 16.92 -2.64
N GLU A 60 19.89 16.57 -3.88
CA GLU A 60 19.81 17.53 -4.97
C GLU A 60 18.37 17.98 -5.20
N PRO A 61 18.11 19.29 -5.42
CA PRO A 61 16.79 19.75 -5.78
C PRO A 61 16.29 19.02 -7.03
N VAL A 62 15.02 18.61 -7.04
CA VAL A 62 14.41 17.88 -8.16
C VAL A 62 14.57 18.60 -9.50
N SER A 63 14.63 19.94 -9.50
CA SER A 63 14.91 20.74 -10.69
C SER A 63 16.23 20.36 -11.37
N VAL A 64 17.28 20.10 -10.58
CA VAL A 64 18.60 19.71 -11.06
C VAL A 64 18.56 18.33 -11.72
N SER A 65 17.90 17.35 -11.09
CA SER A 65 17.72 16.03 -11.71
C SER A 65 16.91 16.10 -13.00
N LEU A 66 15.86 16.93 -13.05
CA LEU A 66 15.05 17.12 -14.26
C LEU A 66 15.85 17.75 -15.40
N GLU A 67 16.74 18.71 -15.10
CA GLU A 67 17.65 19.27 -16.09
C GLU A 67 18.62 18.21 -16.64
N LYS A 68 19.20 17.37 -15.76
CA LYS A 68 20.04 16.23 -16.18
C LYS A 68 19.28 15.28 -17.09
N ILE A 69 18.04 14.92 -16.73
CA ILE A 69 17.17 14.04 -17.55
C ILE A 69 16.90 14.69 -18.92
N LYS A 70 16.54 15.98 -18.97
CA LYS A 70 16.31 16.69 -20.25
C LYS A 70 17.58 16.68 -21.11
N ALA A 71 18.73 17.01 -20.54
CA ALA A 71 20.00 17.01 -21.23
C ALA A 71 20.35 15.61 -21.79
N GLU A 72 20.15 14.56 -20.99
CA GLU A 72 20.42 13.18 -21.40
C GLU A 72 19.47 12.72 -22.51
N ARG A 73 18.18 13.08 -22.45
CA ARG A 73 17.22 12.79 -23.53
C ARG A 73 17.63 13.44 -24.85
N VAL A 74 18.12 14.68 -24.84
CA VAL A 74 18.62 15.37 -26.03
C VAL A 74 19.82 14.63 -26.63
N LYS A 75 20.77 14.18 -25.80
CA LYS A 75 21.93 13.40 -26.25
C LYS A 75 21.53 12.07 -26.90
N ILE A 76 20.60 11.35 -26.27
CA ILE A 76 20.07 10.07 -26.80
C ILE A 76 19.42 10.29 -28.16
N GLU A 77 18.59 11.33 -28.31
CA GLU A 77 17.93 11.67 -29.57
C GLU A 77 18.95 12.00 -30.67
N ALA A 78 19.97 12.80 -30.36
CA ALA A 78 21.05 13.15 -31.29
C ALA A 78 21.85 11.91 -31.73
N ASN A 79 22.18 11.01 -30.81
CA ASN A 79 22.84 9.74 -31.13
C ASN A 79 21.96 8.83 -31.99
N ARG A 80 20.65 8.77 -31.71
CA ARG A 80 19.69 8.00 -32.51
C ARG A 80 19.60 8.52 -33.94
N LYS A 81 19.58 9.85 -34.15
CA LYS A 81 19.60 10.47 -35.48
C LYS A 81 20.91 10.16 -36.22
N ARG A 82 22.07 10.27 -35.55
CA ARG A 82 23.39 9.92 -36.12
C ARG A 82 23.50 8.45 -36.54
N ARG A 83 22.92 7.52 -35.77
CA ARG A 83 22.88 6.08 -36.13
C ARG A 83 21.99 5.81 -37.34
N LYS A 84 20.90 6.55 -37.53
CA LYS A 84 20.02 6.40 -38.70
C LYS A 84 20.71 6.90 -39.97
N THR A 85 21.32 8.08 -39.95
CA THR A 85 22.02 8.63 -41.13
C THR A 85 23.19 7.77 -41.57
N LYS A 86 23.95 7.17 -40.64
CA LYS A 86 25.03 6.21 -40.98
C LYS A 86 24.54 4.90 -41.60
N ARG A 87 23.30 4.47 -41.32
CA ARG A 87 22.70 3.24 -41.88
C ARG A 87 22.08 3.43 -43.26
N THR A 88 21.75 4.66 -43.66
CA THR A 88 21.14 4.98 -44.96
C THR A 88 22.19 5.33 -46.03
N GLN A 89 23.47 5.41 -45.66
CA GLN A 89 24.60 5.68 -46.56
C GLN A 89 25.50 4.45 -46.79
N GLN A 90 25.01 3.25 -46.44
CA GLN A 90 25.61 1.95 -46.80
C GLN A 90 24.64 1.19 -47.70
#